data_AF-A0A972PGF7-F1
#
_entry.id   AF-A0A972PGF7-F1
#
_cell.length_a   1.000
_cell.length_b   1.000
_cell.length_c   1.000
_cell.angle_alpha   90.00
_cell.angle_beta   90.00
_cell.angle_gamma   90.00
#
_symmetry.space_group_name_H-M   'P 1'
#
loop_
_entity.id
_entity.type
_entity.pdbx_description
1 polymer ?
#
loop_
_entity_poly.entity_id
_entity_poly.type
_entity_poly.pdbx_seq_one_letter_code
_entity_poly.pdbx_strand_id
1 'polypeptide(L)' 'MKKVFIVLEPQEILRLQGILMEHDAEEAWNFLQFTLWPKIKKEISCLDGKK' A
#
# COMPACT_ATOMS: atom_id res chain seq x y z
N MET A 1 -12.91 -5.54 -14.60
CA MET A 1 -12.04 -4.69 -13.74
C MET A 1 -10.68 -5.37 -13.65
N LYS A 2 -9.59 -4.67 -13.97
CA LYS A 2 -8.24 -5.20 -13.74
C LYS A 2 -7.96 -5.18 -12.23
N LYS A 3 -7.50 -6.28 -11.66
CA LYS A 3 -7.08 -6.34 -10.25
C LYS A 3 -5.60 -5.96 -10.17
N VAL A 4 -5.25 -5.08 -9.24
CA VAL A 4 -3.85 -4.72 -8.93
C VAL A 4 -3.46 -5.48 -7.66
N PHE A 5 -2.39 -6.27 -7.76
CA PHE A 5 -1.82 -6.97 -6.61
C PHE A 5 -0.64 -6.16 -6.09
N ILE A 6 -0.68 -5.79 -4.81
CA ILE A 6 0.40 -5.05 -4.16
C ILE A 6 1.14 -6.03 -3.25
N VAL A 7 2.45 -6.14 -3.44
CA VAL A 7 3.30 -6.93 -2.55
C VAL A 7 3.81 -6.02 -1.43
N LEU A 8 3.59 -6.46 -0.19
CA LEU A 8 4.12 -5.84 1.00
C LEU A 8 5.37 -6.58 1.46
N GLU A 9 6.37 -5.81 1.88
CA GLU A 9 7.56 -6.33 2.54
C GLU A 9 7.20 -6.82 3.96
N PRO A 10 7.97 -7.76 4.55
CA PRO A 10 7.67 -8.30 5.88
C PRO A 10 7.46 -7.23 6.96
N GLN A 11 8.26 -6.17 6.97
CA GLN A 11 8.12 -5.06 7.91
C GLN A 11 6.85 -4.23 7.69
N GLU A 12 6.39 -4.10 6.44
CA GLU A 12 5.15 -3.38 6.12
C GLU A 12 3.93 -4.18 6.59
N ILE A 13 3.99 -5.51 6.53
CA ILE A 13 2.95 -6.41 7.06
C ILE A 13 2.86 -6.26 8.58
N LEU A 14 3.99 -6.29 9.29
CA LEU A 14 4.02 -6.11 10.75
C LEU A 14 3.44 -4.74 11.15
N ARG A 15 3.80 -3.68 10.43
CA ARG A 15 3.26 -2.33 10.68
C ARG A 15 1.75 -2.29 10.45
N LEU A 16 1.26 -2.86 9.35
CA LEU A 16 -0.19 -2.94 9.07
C LEU A 16 -0.94 -3.72 10.15
N GLN A 17 -0.37 -4.82 10.65
CA GLN A 17 -0.97 -5.57 11.76
C GLN A 17 -1.08 -4.71 13.03
N GLY A 18 -0.04 -3.95 13.37
CA GLY A 18 -0.07 -3.00 14.50
C GLY A 18 -1.20 -1.99 14.38
N ILE A 19 -1.30 -1.33 13.22
CA ILE A 19 -2.36 -0.36 12.90
C ILE A 19 -3.75 -0.96 13.09
N LEU A 20 -3.96 -2.18 12.59
CA LEU A 20 -5.26 -2.86 12.67
C LEU A 20 -5.62 -3.27 14.10
N MET A 21 -4.63 -3.65 14.91
CA MET A 21 -4.85 -4.00 16.32
C MET A 21 -5.14 -2.77 17.19
N GLU A 22 -4.44 -1.67 16.93
CA GLU A 22 -4.53 -0.44 17.73
C GLU A 22 -5.67 0.48 17.27
N HIS A 23 -6.28 0.19 16.12
CA HIS A 23 -7.29 1.03 15.48
C HIS A 23 -6.83 2.49 15.29
N ASP A 24 -5.52 2.69 15.05
CA ASP A 24 -4.94 4.00 14.84
C ASP A 24 -5.27 4.52 13.43
N ALA A 25 -6.23 5.44 13.37
CA ALA A 25 -6.69 6.03 12.12
C ALA A 25 -5.65 6.95 11.46
N GLU A 26 -4.81 7.62 12.25
CA GLU A 26 -3.76 8.51 11.72
C GLU A 26 -2.66 7.67 11.07
N GLU A 27 -2.21 6.63 11.75
CA GLU A 27 -1.19 5.74 11.23
C GLU A 27 -1.71 4.90 10.04
N ALA A 28 -3.00 4.51 10.06
CA ALA A 28 -3.65 3.90 8.91
C ALA A 28 -3.63 4.81 7.67
N TRP A 29 -3.94 6.10 7.86
CA TRP A 29 -3.89 7.08 6.78
C TRP A 29 -2.47 7.26 6.25
N ASN A 30 -1.49 7.39 7.13
CA ASN A 30 -0.08 7.50 6.77
C ASN A 30 0.40 6.26 5.99
N PHE A 31 0.06 5.06 6.44
CA PHE A 31 0.42 3.82 5.76
C PHE A 31 -0.19 3.75 4.35
N LEU A 32 -1.45 4.15 4.21
CA LEU A 32 -2.10 4.18 2.90
C LEU A 32 -1.44 5.20 1.95
N GLN A 33 -1.18 6.41 2.44
CA GLN A 33 -0.62 7.51 1.64
C GLN A 33 0.82 7.25 1.22
N PHE A 34 1.66 6.74 2.12
CA PHE A 34 3.11 6.67 1.91
C PHE A 34 3.62 5.27 1.58
N THR A 35 2.84 4.21 1.83
CA THR A 35 3.25 2.82 1.50
C THR A 35 2.40 2.25 0.37
N LEU A 36 1.08 2.21 0.51
CA LEU A 36 0.21 1.55 -0.48
C LEU A 36 0.09 2.35 -1.78
N TRP A 37 -0.20 3.64 -1.68
CA TRP A 37 -0.48 4.47 -2.86
C TRP A 37 0.68 4.57 -3.85
N PRO A 38 1.95 4.74 -3.43
CA PRO A 38 3.09 4.71 -4.35
C PRO A 38 3.23 3.37 -5.08
N LYS A 39 2.99 2.24 -4.40
CA LYS A 39 3.04 0.92 -5.02
C LYS A 39 1.92 0.72 -6.03
N ILE A 40 0.70 1.16 -5.73
CA ILE A 40 -0.44 1.14 -6.67
C ILE A 40 -0.10 1.95 -7.93
N LYS A 41 0.40 3.19 -7.75
CA LYS A 41 0.76 4.06 -8.86
C LYS A 41 1.84 3.44 -9.74
N LYS A 42 2.86 2.82 -9.13
CA LYS A 42 3.91 2.10 -9.86
C LYS A 42 3.31 0.98 -10.71
N GLU A 43 2.51 0.09 -10.13
CA GLU A 43 1.88 -1.00 -10.86
C GLU A 43 1.00 -0.50 -12.02
N ILE A 44 0.16 0.49 -11.78
CA ILE A 44 -0.68 1.10 -12.83
C ILE A 44 0.18 1.70 -13.94
N SER A 45 1.23 2.46 -13.59
CA SER A 45 2.14 3.05 -14.59
C SER A 45 2.84 1.99 -15.44
N CYS A 46 3.25 0.87 -14.84
CA CYS A 46 3.85 -0.26 -15.57
C CYS A 46 2.83 -0.93 -16.51
N LEU A 47 1.57 -1.04 -16.11
CA LEU A 47 0.49 -1.61 -16.93
C LEU A 47 0.04 -0.67 -18.05
N ASP A 48 0.13 0.64 -17.84
CA ASP A 48 -0.28 1.66 -18.82
C ASP A 48 0.80 1.96 -19.88
N GLY A 49 2.00 1.37 -19.75
CA GLY A 49 3.05 1.44 -20.76
C GLY A 49 3.65 2.83 -20.98
N LYS A 50 3.32 3.81 -20.14
CA LYS A 50 3.91 5.16 -20.19
C LYS A 50 5.26 5.16 -19.46
N LYS A 51 6.34 5.07 -20.22
CA LYS A 51 7.68 5.53 -19.81
C LYS A 51 7.88 6.97 -20.28
#